data_AF-A0A920TQ22-F1
#
_entry.id   AF-A0A920TQ22-F1
#
_cell.length_a   1.000
_cell.length_b   1.000
_cell.length_c   1.000
_cell.angle_alpha   90.00
_cell.angle_beta   90.00
_cell.angle_gamma   90.00
#
_symmetry.space_group_name_H-M   'P 1'
#
loop_
_entity.id
_entity.type
_entity.pdbx_description
1 polymer ?
#
loop_
_entity_poly.entity_id
_entity_poly.type
_entity_poly.pdbx_seq_one_letter_code
_entity_poly.pdbx_strand_id
1 'polypeptide(L)' 'MQITTYLEKSMESELSANVIDLCPVGALTSKPYVFEARPWELKKTETIDVMDSIGSKIRVDTYGGK' A
#
# COMPACT_ATOMS: atom_id res chain seq x y z
N MET A 1 12.87 10.82 19.74
CA MET A 1 13.10 9.66 18.86
C MET A 1 12.42 9.95 17.53
N GLN A 2 13.09 9.77 16.41
CA GLN A 2 12.57 10.04 15.06
C GLN A 2 12.70 8.77 14.21
N ILE A 3 11.62 8.41 13.51
CA ILE A 3 11.63 7.32 12.54
C ILE A 3 12.02 7.95 11.19
N THR A 4 13.26 7.74 10.75
CA THR A 4 13.77 8.21 9.45
C THR A 4 15.00 7.40 9.03
N THR A 5 15.38 7.45 7.76
CA THR A 5 16.70 6.96 7.32
C THR A 5 17.75 8.01 7.64
N TYR A 6 18.73 7.66 8.48
CA TYR A 6 19.77 8.59 8.93
C TYR A 6 20.64 9.13 7.78
N LEU A 7 20.79 8.33 6.72
CA LEU A 7 21.58 8.64 5.53
C LEU A 7 20.73 9.03 4.31
N GLU A 8 19.46 9.45 4.51
CA GLU A 8 18.52 9.78 3.42
C GLU A 8 18.39 8.67 2.35
N LYS A 9 18.61 7.42 2.76
CA LYS A 9 18.54 6.28 1.86
C LYS A 9 17.08 5.95 1.53
N SER A 10 16.82 5.61 0.27
CA SER A 10 15.54 5.01 -0.14
C SER A 10 15.41 3.60 0.42
N MET A 11 14.17 3.17 0.68
CA MET A 11 13.89 1.76 0.95
C MET A 11 14.02 0.98 -0.37
N GLU A 12 14.91 -0.01 -0.41
CA GLU A 12 15.24 -0.78 -1.62
C GLU A 12 14.63 -2.19 -1.64
N SER A 13 14.02 -2.64 -0.54
CA SER A 13 13.38 -3.96 -0.50
C SER A 13 12.06 -3.94 -1.26
N GLU A 14 11.81 -5.01 -2.00
CA GLU A 14 10.59 -5.34 -2.71
C GLU A 14 9.36 -5.39 -1.79
N LEU A 15 9.52 -5.78 -0.52
CA LEU A 15 8.44 -5.85 0.46
C LEU A 15 8.27 -4.56 1.28
N SER A 16 9.06 -3.52 1.03
CA SER A 16 9.03 -2.29 1.84
C SER A 16 7.69 -1.56 1.83
N ALA A 17 6.90 -1.74 0.76
CA ALA A 17 5.59 -1.11 0.64
C ALA A 17 4.57 -1.63 1.67
N ASN A 18 4.74 -2.85 2.18
CA ASN A 18 3.85 -3.44 3.19
C ASN A 18 3.91 -2.71 4.54
N VAL A 19 4.91 -1.85 4.76
CA VAL A 19 5.03 -1.02 5.96
C VAL A 19 3.87 -0.02 6.08
N ILE A 20 3.27 0.38 4.95
CA ILE A 20 2.11 1.28 4.92
C ILE A 20 0.93 0.68 5.69
N ASP A 21 0.67 -0.61 5.51
CA ASP A 21 -0.46 -1.30 6.17
C ASP A 21 -0.19 -1.56 7.66
N LEU A 22 1.08 -1.74 8.03
CA LEU A 22 1.48 -1.91 9.43
C LEU A 22 1.35 -0.59 10.21
N CYS A 23 1.48 0.54 9.55
CA CYS A 23 1.48 1.85 10.20
C CYS A 23 0.07 2.18 10.71
N PRO A 24 -0.16 2.25 12.05
CA PRO A 24 -1.50 2.48 12.61
C PRO A 24 -1.98 3.93 12.42
N VAL A 25 -1.11 4.79 11.91
CA VAL A 25 -1.34 6.22 11.67
C VAL A 25 -1.04 6.55 10.21
N GLY A 26 -1.60 7.65 9.69
CA GLY A 26 -1.35 8.10 8.31
C GLY A 26 0.04 8.73 8.07
N ALA A 27 1.07 8.35 8.83
CA ALA A 27 2.42 8.89 8.69
C ALA A 27 3.19 8.28 7.52
N LEU A 28 2.95 7.00 7.22
CA LEU A 28 3.52 6.27 6.09
C LEU A 28 2.37 5.87 5.16
N THR A 29 2.28 6.52 4.00
CA THR A 29 1.19 6.31 3.03
C THR A 29 1.73 5.96 1.64
N SER A 30 0.89 5.32 0.84
CA SER A 30 1.23 4.95 -0.54
C SER A 30 1.33 6.19 -1.43
N LYS A 31 2.55 6.60 -1.79
CA LYS A 31 2.80 7.74 -2.68
C LYS A 31 1.96 7.75 -3.97
N PRO A 32 1.78 6.64 -4.72
CA PRO A 32 0.97 6.67 -5.95
C PRO A 32 -0.52 6.91 -5.68
N TYR A 33 -1.03 6.51 -4.51
CA TYR A 33 -2.46 6.62 -4.17
C TYR A 33 -2.79 7.85 -3.30
N VAL A 34 -1.80 8.69 -3.01
CA VAL A 34 -1.99 9.87 -2.14
C VAL A 34 -3.09 10.78 -2.72
N PHE A 35 -4.16 10.94 -1.93
CA PHE A 35 -5.32 11.81 -2.21
C PHE A 35 -6.22 11.39 -3.40
N GLU A 36 -6.12 10.16 -3.90
CA GLU A 36 -6.97 9.70 -5.00
C GLU A 36 -8.40 9.33 -4.56
N ALA A 37 -8.57 8.63 -3.43
CA ALA A 37 -9.88 8.24 -2.90
C ALA A 37 -9.85 7.98 -1.38
N ARG A 38 -11.03 7.87 -0.76
CA ARG A 38 -11.18 7.59 0.68
C ARG A 38 -11.70 6.17 0.95
N PRO A 39 -11.34 5.55 2.09
CA PRO A 39 -11.68 4.14 2.37
C PRO A 39 -13.17 3.77 2.31
N TRP A 40 -14.08 4.73 2.51
CA TRP A 40 -15.53 4.52 2.43
C TRP A 40 -16.11 4.67 1.02
N GLU A 41 -15.34 5.21 0.08
CA GLU A 41 -15.75 5.40 -1.32
C GLU A 41 -15.39 4.18 -2.19
N LEU A 42 -14.56 3.28 -1.66
CA LEU A 42 -13.98 2.16 -2.38
C LEU A 42 -14.91 0.94 -2.36
N LYS A 43 -15.08 0.33 -3.53
CA LYS A 43 -15.67 -1.01 -3.64
C LYS A 43 -14.57 -2.06 -3.47
N LYS A 44 -14.68 -2.85 -2.40
CA LYS A 44 -13.72 -3.86 -2.00
C LYS A 44 -14.02 -5.20 -2.66
N THR A 45 -13.06 -5.75 -3.41
CA THR A 45 -13.19 -7.06 -4.05
C THR A 45 -12.01 -7.95 -3.66
N GLU A 46 -12.29 -9.10 -3.03
CA GLU A 46 -11.27 -10.08 -2.64
C GLU A 46 -10.85 -10.90 -3.87
N THR A 47 -9.54 -10.93 -4.17
CA THR A 47 -8.97 -11.56 -5.38
C THR A 47 -7.59 -12.18 -5.09
N ILE A 48 -6.93 -12.71 -6.12
CA ILE A 48 -5.63 -13.38 -6.04
C ILE A 48 -4.66 -12.70 -7.02
N ASP A 49 -3.44 -12.45 -6.57
CA ASP A 49 -2.37 -11.87 -7.40
C ASP A 49 -1.88 -12.87 -8.45
N VAL A 50 -1.53 -12.34 -9.62
CA VAL A 50 -1.07 -13.08 -10.81
C VAL A 50 0.35 -12.67 -11.24
N MET A 51 0.99 -11.73 -10.52
CA MET A 51 2.32 -11.24 -10.87
C MET A 51 3.44 -12.24 -10.58
N ASP A 52 3.20 -13.17 -9.67
CA ASP A 52 4.11 -14.27 -9.35
C ASP A 52 3.35 -15.59 -9.16
N SER A 53 4.10 -16.68 -8.97
CA SER A 53 3.53 -18.02 -8.73
C SER A 53 3.13 -18.27 -7.28
N ILE A 54 3.18 -17.25 -6.41
CA ILE A 54 2.80 -17.38 -5.00
C ILE A 54 1.27 -17.36 -4.86
N GLY A 55 0.58 -16.61 -5.73
CA GLY A 55 -0.87 -16.48 -5.65
C GLY A 55 -1.30 -15.78 -4.38
N SER A 56 -0.64 -14.66 -4.07
CA SER A 56 -0.90 -13.87 -2.86
C SER A 56 -2.35 -13.40 -2.81
N LYS A 57 -2.97 -13.47 -1.62
CA LYS A 57 -4.33 -12.95 -1.42
C LYS A 57 -4.27 -11.42 -1.41
N ILE A 58 -5.04 -10.79 -2.30
CA ILE A 58 -5.08 -9.34 -2.43
C ILE A 58 -6.52 -8.83 -2.42
N ARG A 59 -6.69 -7.60 -1.92
CA ARG A 59 -7.95 -6.87 -2.01
C ARG A 59 -7.81 -5.78 -3.06
N VAL A 60 -8.59 -5.87 -4.12
CA VAL A 60 -8.63 -4.85 -5.17
C VAL A 60 -9.73 -3.86 -4.80
N ASP A 61 -9.29 -2.64 -4.47
CA ASP A 61 -10.17 -1.52 -4.15
C ASP A 61 -10.39 -0.68 -5.41
N THR A 62 -11.64 -0.61 -5.88
CA THR A 62 -12.02 0.15 -7.09
C THR A 62 -12.83 1.39 -6.75
N TYR A 63 -12.60 2.47 -7.50
CA TYR A 63 -13.30 3.75 -7.37
C TYR A 63 -13.83 4.20 -8.73
N GLY A 64 -15.14 4.42 -8.84
CA GLY A 64 -15.76 4.91 -10.09
C GLY A 64 -15.59 3.97 -11.30
N GLY A 65 -15.39 2.67 -11.06
CA GLY A 65 -15.14 1.68 -12.12
C GLY A 65 -13.69 1.61 -12.62
N LYS A 66 -12.76 2.26 -11.91
CA LYS A 66 -11.31 2.16 -12.09
C LYS A 66 -10.66 1.50 -10.88
#